data_AF-A0A8D8G161-F1
#
_entry.id   AF-A0A8D8G161-F1
#
_cell.length_a   1.000
_cell.length_b   1.000
_cell.length_c   1.000
_cell.angle_alpha   90.00
_cell.angle_beta   90.00
_cell.angle_gamma   90.00
#
_symmetry.space_group_name_H-M   'P 1'
#
loop_
_entity.id
_entity.type
_entity.pdbx_description
1 polymer ?
#
loop_
_entity_poly.entity_id
_entity_poly.type
_entity_poly.pdbx_seq_one_letter_code
_entity_poly.pdbx_strand_id
1 'polypeptide(L)'
;GIATVIAHEYAHQWFGNLVTTDWWKYIWLNEGFATLYGYYGAHLAYPEEEYMDLFQLDVLQLALGPDSTEATRPMNWNAATPSEISGLFDRVAYEKSGSVLNMFRTVLGDANWRAGLKSYLLSRQLAAATDDDLYAALQSAISGKRMIPDTMTVKEVMESWTNAAGYPVLNVRRNYQSKELILSQDRFLADKKLPSDHVWYIPYNLADQ
;
A
#
# COMPACT_ATOMS: atom_id res chain seq x y z
N GLY A 1 17.92 4.02 -8.83
CA GLY A 1 19.39 4.12 -8.91
C GLY A 1 20.06 2.98 -8.16
N ILE A 2 21.41 2.89 -8.13
CA ILE A 2 22.12 1.83 -7.36
C ILE A 2 21.70 1.85 -5.88
N ALA A 3 21.56 3.04 -5.28
CA ALA A 3 21.16 3.19 -3.89
C ALA A 3 19.77 2.60 -3.60
N THR A 4 18.78 2.86 -4.46
CA THR A 4 17.41 2.34 -4.26
C THR A 4 17.34 0.82 -4.41
N VAL A 5 18.16 0.23 -5.30
CA VAL A 5 18.27 -1.23 -5.45
C VAL A 5 18.92 -1.86 -4.22
N ILE A 6 20.03 -1.32 -3.72
CA ILE A 6 20.68 -1.85 -2.51
C ILE A 6 19.72 -1.77 -1.32
N ALA A 7 19.02 -0.65 -1.16
CA ALA A 7 18.04 -0.48 -0.09
C ALA A 7 16.85 -1.46 -0.22
N HIS A 8 16.39 -1.74 -1.44
CA HIS A 8 15.35 -2.74 -1.73
C HIS A 8 15.78 -4.14 -1.26
N GLU A 9 16.97 -4.59 -1.68
CA GLU A 9 17.49 -5.91 -1.29
C GLU A 9 17.81 -6.03 0.21
N TYR A 10 18.16 -4.90 0.85
CA TYR A 10 18.35 -4.86 2.30
C TYR A 10 17.02 -4.95 3.05
N ALA A 11 15.96 -4.34 2.52
CA ALA A 11 14.62 -4.47 3.09
C ALA A 11 14.14 -5.93 3.09
N HIS A 12 14.49 -6.71 2.05
CA HIS A 12 14.16 -8.14 1.98
C HIS A 12 14.77 -8.99 3.10
N GLN A 13 15.85 -8.53 3.76
CA GLN A 13 16.39 -9.24 4.91
C GLN A 13 15.35 -9.38 6.05
N TRP A 14 14.43 -8.42 6.16
CA TRP A 14 13.29 -8.49 7.08
C TRP A 14 11.99 -8.94 6.38
N PHE A 15 11.66 -8.33 5.24
CA PHE A 15 10.43 -8.56 4.48
C PHE A 15 10.67 -9.52 3.31
N GLY A 16 10.70 -10.81 3.61
CA GLY A 16 10.95 -11.89 2.65
C GLY A 16 11.82 -12.99 3.23
N ASN A 17 12.91 -12.63 3.92
CA ASN A 17 13.84 -13.61 4.50
C ASN A 17 13.50 -13.95 5.97
N LEU A 18 13.48 -12.95 6.86
CA LEU A 18 13.13 -13.17 8.27
C LEU A 18 11.66 -13.55 8.45
N VAL A 19 10.78 -12.85 7.73
CA VAL A 19 9.36 -13.16 7.63
C VAL A 19 9.04 -13.36 6.16
N THR A 20 8.68 -14.58 5.78
CA THR A 20 8.32 -14.94 4.40
C THR A 20 6.80 -15.00 4.27
N THR A 21 6.25 -14.80 3.09
CA THR A 21 4.82 -15.02 2.85
C THR A 21 4.44 -16.49 2.96
N ASP A 22 3.28 -16.78 3.54
CA ASP A 22 2.73 -18.15 3.64
C ASP A 22 2.48 -18.80 2.28
N TRP A 23 2.08 -17.98 1.31
CA TRP A 23 1.91 -18.39 -0.08
C TRP A 23 2.11 -17.21 -1.02
N TRP A 24 2.34 -17.50 -2.30
CA TRP A 24 2.53 -16.50 -3.36
C TRP A 24 1.37 -15.52 -3.48
N LYS A 25 0.16 -15.88 -2.99
CA LYS A 25 -0.98 -14.97 -2.85
C LYS A 25 -0.63 -13.65 -2.18
N TYR A 26 0.31 -13.68 -1.24
CA TYR A 26 0.69 -12.53 -0.42
C TYR A 26 2.05 -11.93 -0.82
N ILE A 27 2.59 -12.23 -2.02
CA ILE A 27 3.95 -11.81 -2.44
C ILE A 27 4.21 -10.31 -2.31
N TRP A 28 3.16 -9.48 -2.33
CA TRP A 28 3.23 -8.05 -2.07
C TRP A 28 3.74 -7.69 -0.66
N LEU A 29 3.62 -8.57 0.34
CA LEU A 29 4.24 -8.38 1.66
C LEU A 29 5.77 -8.39 1.61
N ASN A 30 6.35 -8.97 0.55
CA ASN A 30 7.78 -8.90 0.31
C ASN A 30 8.07 -7.68 -0.58
N GLU A 31 7.53 -7.70 -1.80
CA GLU A 31 7.90 -6.76 -2.86
C GLU A 31 7.39 -5.34 -2.61
N GLY A 32 6.21 -5.19 -2.03
CA GLY A 32 5.66 -3.88 -1.69
C GLY A 32 6.46 -3.19 -0.59
N PHE A 33 6.84 -3.93 0.46
CA PHE A 33 7.70 -3.40 1.52
C PHE A 33 9.09 -3.07 1.01
N ALA A 34 9.69 -3.95 0.21
CA ALA A 34 10.99 -3.71 -0.38
C ALA A 34 10.96 -2.49 -1.33
N THR A 35 9.89 -2.33 -2.12
CA THR A 35 9.70 -1.15 -2.98
C THR A 35 9.61 0.14 -2.16
N LEU A 36 8.80 0.16 -1.08
CA LEU A 36 8.71 1.31 -0.17
C LEU A 36 10.07 1.62 0.46
N TYR A 37 10.73 0.63 1.04
CA TYR A 37 12.00 0.82 1.74
C TYR A 37 13.20 1.00 0.80
N GLY A 38 13.08 0.66 -0.48
CA GLY A 38 14.05 1.01 -1.52
C GLY A 38 14.21 2.52 -1.66
N TYR A 39 13.10 3.27 -1.61
CA TYR A 39 13.14 4.73 -1.65
C TYR A 39 13.20 5.35 -0.26
N TYR A 40 12.37 4.89 0.67
CA TYR A 40 12.34 5.46 2.01
C TYR A 40 13.61 5.18 2.80
N GLY A 41 14.16 3.97 2.69
CA GLY A 41 15.45 3.61 3.29
C GLY A 41 16.61 4.40 2.67
N ALA A 42 16.62 4.57 1.35
CA ALA A 42 17.60 5.42 0.67
C ALA A 42 17.49 6.89 1.12
N HIS A 43 16.28 7.43 1.25
CA HIS A 43 16.05 8.78 1.77
C HIS A 43 16.52 8.93 3.22
N LEU A 44 16.32 7.94 4.08
CA LEU A 44 16.82 7.96 5.45
C LEU A 44 18.35 7.91 5.52
N ALA A 45 19.00 7.23 4.57
CA ALA A 45 20.45 7.10 4.51
C ALA A 45 21.13 8.32 3.87
N TYR A 46 20.49 8.93 2.88
CA TYR A 46 20.96 10.08 2.10
C TYR A 46 19.85 11.14 1.99
N PRO A 47 19.52 11.85 3.09
CA PRO A 47 18.39 12.78 3.14
C PRO A 47 18.52 13.96 2.17
N GLU A 48 19.76 14.34 1.82
CA GLU A 48 20.08 15.41 0.88
C GLU A 48 19.70 15.12 -0.58
N GLU A 49 19.45 13.84 -0.92
CA GLU A 49 19.15 13.39 -2.29
C GLU A 49 17.64 13.28 -2.57
N GLU A 50 16.78 13.60 -1.59
CA GLU A 50 15.31 13.72 -1.76
C GLU A 50 14.63 12.49 -2.42
N TYR A 51 15.13 11.27 -2.16
CA TYR A 51 14.60 10.04 -2.80
C TYR A 51 13.07 9.82 -2.69
N MET A 52 12.41 10.35 -1.66
CA MET A 52 10.95 10.24 -1.56
C MET A 52 10.20 11.09 -2.60
N ASP A 53 10.82 12.11 -3.19
CA ASP A 53 10.22 12.88 -4.28
C ASP A 53 10.23 12.05 -5.57
N LEU A 54 11.30 11.27 -5.79
CA LEU A 54 11.38 10.30 -6.89
C LEU A 54 10.33 9.19 -6.76
N PHE A 55 9.99 8.77 -5.52
CA PHE A 55 8.95 7.75 -5.29
C PHE A 55 7.62 8.10 -5.96
N GLN A 56 7.27 9.39 -6.04
CA GLN A 56 6.02 9.80 -6.67
C GLN A 56 6.00 9.55 -8.17
N LEU A 57 7.13 9.76 -8.85
CA LEU A 57 7.25 9.55 -10.29
C LEU A 57 7.52 8.08 -10.61
N ASP A 58 8.49 7.50 -9.92
CA ASP A 58 9.06 6.19 -10.24
C ASP A 58 8.27 5.02 -9.64
N VAL A 59 7.36 5.28 -8.69
CA VAL A 59 6.55 4.22 -8.05
C VAL A 59 5.07 4.55 -8.21
N LEU A 60 4.59 5.64 -7.62
CA LEU A 60 3.15 5.93 -7.59
C LEU A 60 2.58 6.11 -9.01
N GLN A 61 3.11 7.04 -9.81
CA GLN A 61 2.58 7.28 -11.15
C GLN A 61 2.78 6.07 -12.09
N LEU A 62 3.87 5.33 -11.93
CA LEU A 62 4.11 4.09 -12.68
C LEU A 62 3.13 2.97 -12.34
N ALA A 63 2.58 2.92 -11.12
CA ALA A 63 1.52 1.99 -10.74
C ALA A 63 0.16 2.36 -11.35
N LEU A 64 -0.17 3.66 -11.38
CA LEU A 64 -1.51 4.15 -11.77
C LEU A 64 -1.91 3.80 -13.21
N GLY A 65 -0.95 3.74 -14.14
CA GLY A 65 -1.24 3.40 -15.54
C GLY A 65 -1.79 1.97 -15.69
N PRO A 66 -0.99 0.93 -15.41
CA PRO A 66 -1.44 -0.46 -15.50
C PRO A 66 -2.63 -0.79 -14.60
N ASP A 67 -2.70 -0.19 -13.41
CA ASP A 67 -3.79 -0.45 -12.45
C ASP A 67 -5.11 0.25 -12.83
N SER A 68 -5.11 1.09 -13.88
CA SER A 68 -6.33 1.69 -14.45
C SER A 68 -6.97 0.84 -15.56
N THR A 69 -6.58 -0.42 -15.69
CA THR A 69 -7.13 -1.35 -16.69
C THR A 69 -8.08 -2.36 -16.04
N GLU A 70 -9.01 -2.93 -16.82
CA GLU A 70 -9.90 -4.00 -16.33
C GLU A 70 -9.13 -5.29 -16.01
N ALA A 71 -8.00 -5.52 -16.68
CA ALA A 71 -7.17 -6.71 -16.56
C ALA A 71 -6.27 -6.72 -15.30
N THR A 72 -6.14 -5.59 -14.59
CA THR A 72 -5.35 -5.53 -13.35
C THR A 72 -5.94 -6.45 -12.28
N ARG A 73 -5.08 -6.98 -11.41
CA ARG A 73 -5.46 -7.85 -10.29
C ARG A 73 -5.45 -7.08 -8.96
N PRO A 74 -6.17 -7.56 -7.92
CA PRO A 74 -5.93 -7.12 -6.55
C PRO A 74 -4.53 -7.54 -6.06
N MET A 75 -4.07 -6.92 -4.96
CA MET A 75 -2.78 -7.25 -4.33
C MET A 75 -2.76 -8.70 -3.85
N ASN A 76 -3.84 -9.12 -3.19
CA ASN A 76 -4.09 -10.51 -2.82
C ASN A 76 -4.60 -11.30 -4.02
N TRP A 77 -3.72 -12.06 -4.68
CA TRP A 77 -4.10 -12.85 -5.86
C TRP A 77 -3.39 -14.19 -5.90
N ASN A 78 -4.16 -15.28 -5.95
CA ASN A 78 -3.61 -16.62 -5.86
C ASN A 78 -2.97 -17.09 -7.17
N ALA A 79 -2.01 -18.01 -7.07
CA ALA A 79 -1.38 -18.68 -8.20
C ALA A 79 -1.07 -20.13 -7.82
N ALA A 80 -1.04 -21.05 -8.81
CA ALA A 80 -0.78 -22.46 -8.59
C ALA A 80 0.39 -22.99 -9.43
N THR A 81 0.48 -22.59 -10.70
CA THR A 81 1.55 -23.03 -11.61
C THR A 81 2.77 -22.11 -11.53
N PRO A 82 3.98 -22.59 -11.89
CA PRO A 82 5.17 -21.73 -11.94
C PRO A 82 5.01 -20.50 -12.83
N SER A 83 4.25 -20.61 -13.94
CA SER A 83 3.98 -19.49 -14.83
C SER A 83 3.05 -18.45 -14.19
N GLU A 84 2.02 -18.90 -13.47
CA GLU A 84 1.13 -18.00 -12.73
C GLU A 84 1.87 -17.31 -11.58
N ILE A 85 2.72 -18.04 -10.86
CA ILE A 85 3.54 -17.51 -9.78
C ILE A 85 4.47 -16.43 -10.31
N SER A 86 5.18 -16.70 -11.41
CA SER A 86 6.03 -15.71 -12.09
C SER A 86 5.22 -14.47 -12.50
N GLY A 87 3.99 -14.67 -12.97
CA GLY A 87 3.07 -13.59 -13.32
C GLY A 87 2.66 -12.68 -12.15
N LEU A 88 2.84 -13.09 -10.89
CA LEU A 88 2.57 -12.24 -9.73
C LEU A 88 3.67 -11.20 -9.47
N PHE A 89 4.86 -11.37 -10.04
CA PHE A 89 5.96 -10.41 -9.95
C PHE A 89 5.76 -9.26 -10.95
N ASP A 90 4.65 -8.54 -10.77
CA ASP A 90 4.16 -7.48 -11.63
C ASP A 90 4.03 -6.15 -10.87
N ARG A 91 3.57 -5.10 -11.56
CA ARG A 91 3.44 -3.78 -10.95
C ARG A 91 2.42 -3.67 -9.80
N VAL A 92 1.58 -4.69 -9.64
CA VAL A 92 0.69 -4.77 -8.48
C VAL A 92 1.48 -5.18 -7.25
N ALA A 93 2.34 -6.21 -7.33
CA ALA A 93 3.16 -6.66 -6.22
C ALA A 93 4.21 -5.63 -5.77
N TYR A 94 4.76 -4.86 -6.72
CA TYR A 94 5.79 -3.85 -6.46
C TYR A 94 5.18 -2.46 -6.22
N GLU A 95 4.92 -1.70 -7.30
CA GLU A 95 4.68 -0.26 -7.21
C GLU A 95 3.33 0.09 -6.58
N LYS A 96 2.24 -0.63 -6.91
CA LYS A 96 0.94 -0.41 -6.26
C LYS A 96 1.04 -0.69 -4.77
N SER A 97 1.61 -1.84 -4.41
CA SER A 97 1.69 -2.28 -3.02
C SER A 97 2.59 -1.35 -2.20
N GLY A 98 3.74 -0.94 -2.73
CA GLY A 98 4.59 0.08 -2.11
C GLY A 98 3.88 1.41 -1.92
N SER A 99 3.08 1.84 -2.90
CA SER A 99 2.28 3.08 -2.81
C SER A 99 1.19 3.02 -1.75
N VAL A 100 0.45 1.91 -1.69
CA VAL A 100 -0.57 1.67 -0.65
C VAL A 100 0.07 1.62 0.74
N LEU A 101 1.21 0.94 0.88
CA LEU A 101 1.97 0.91 2.13
C LEU A 101 2.46 2.31 2.54
N ASN A 102 2.93 3.13 1.60
CA ASN A 102 3.33 4.52 1.87
C ASN A 102 2.15 5.39 2.34
N MET A 103 0.98 5.20 1.72
CA MET A 103 -0.26 5.85 2.17
C MET A 103 -0.59 5.47 3.62
N PHE A 104 -0.55 4.18 3.96
CA PHE A 104 -0.82 3.72 5.34
C PHE A 104 0.25 4.16 6.34
N ARG A 105 1.53 4.19 5.95
CA ARG A 105 2.59 4.80 6.76
C ARG A 105 2.25 6.25 7.10
N THR A 106 1.78 7.02 6.12
CA THR A 106 1.42 8.44 6.29
C THR A 106 0.21 8.59 7.21
N VAL A 107 -0.83 7.77 7.04
CA VAL A 107 -2.03 7.76 7.90
C VAL A 107 -1.70 7.42 9.35
N LEU A 108 -0.90 6.37 9.56
CA LEU A 108 -0.57 5.89 10.91
C LEU A 108 0.54 6.72 11.57
N GLY A 109 1.31 7.47 10.78
CA GLY A 109 2.48 8.22 11.23
C GLY A 109 3.67 7.31 11.58
N ASP A 110 4.88 7.83 11.39
CA ASP A 110 6.13 7.04 11.48
C ASP A 110 6.31 6.30 12.81
N ALA A 111 5.87 6.88 13.92
CA ALA A 111 6.00 6.25 15.24
C ALA A 111 5.16 4.98 15.36
N ASN A 112 3.87 5.04 14.98
CA ASN A 112 2.98 3.88 15.07
C ASN A 112 3.28 2.87 13.97
N TRP A 113 3.62 3.34 12.77
CA TRP A 113 4.05 2.50 11.66
C TRP A 113 5.23 1.61 12.07
N ARG A 114 6.32 2.22 12.58
CA ARG A 114 7.50 1.47 13.06
C ARG A 114 7.16 0.52 14.21
N ALA A 115 6.31 0.94 15.15
CA ALA A 115 5.90 0.08 16.25
C ALA A 115 5.13 -1.16 15.75
N GLY A 116 4.21 -0.98 14.79
CA GLY A 116 3.46 -2.07 14.19
C GLY A 116 4.32 -3.02 13.38
N LEU A 117 5.25 -2.50 12.56
CA LEU A 117 6.19 -3.34 11.81
C LEU A 117 7.14 -4.11 12.73
N LYS A 118 7.59 -3.50 13.82
CA LYS A 118 8.38 -4.21 14.84
C LYS A 118 7.59 -5.36 15.45
N SER A 119 6.32 -5.13 15.82
CA SER A 119 5.44 -6.18 16.34
C SER A 119 5.22 -7.30 15.32
N TYR A 120 4.99 -6.96 14.05
CA TYR A 120 4.82 -7.92 12.95
C TYR A 120 6.07 -8.80 12.75
N LEU A 121 7.23 -8.18 12.63
CA LEU A 121 8.49 -8.89 12.41
C LEU A 121 8.84 -9.79 13.60
N LEU A 122 8.61 -9.34 14.83
CA LEU A 122 8.88 -10.14 16.03
C LEU A 122 7.88 -11.28 16.22
N SER A 123 6.60 -11.09 15.88
CA SER A 123 5.59 -12.14 16.03
C SER A 123 5.71 -13.23 14.97
N ARG A 124 6.21 -12.89 13.76
CA ARG A 124 6.36 -13.81 12.64
C ARG A 124 7.81 -14.17 12.31
N GLN A 125 8.77 -13.81 13.16
CA GLN A 125 10.18 -14.12 12.91
C GLN A 125 10.39 -15.62 12.66
N LEU A 126 11.13 -15.95 11.59
CA LEU A 126 11.42 -17.32 11.15
C LEU A 126 10.16 -18.14 10.83
N ALA A 127 9.05 -17.47 10.51
CA ALA A 127 7.79 -18.08 10.14
C ALA A 127 7.21 -17.43 8.88
N ALA A 128 6.27 -18.14 8.25
CA ALA A 128 5.43 -17.61 7.19
C ALA A 128 4.49 -16.51 7.71
N ALA A 129 3.91 -15.66 6.87
CA ALA A 129 2.91 -14.66 7.25
C ALA A 129 1.83 -14.50 6.18
N THR A 130 0.62 -14.16 6.61
CA THR A 130 -0.45 -13.65 5.76
C THR A 130 -0.61 -12.15 5.97
N ASP A 131 -1.48 -11.53 5.18
CA ASP A 131 -1.82 -10.13 5.33
C ASP A 131 -2.53 -9.81 6.66
N ASP A 132 -3.30 -10.78 7.19
CA ASP A 132 -3.91 -10.67 8.52
C ASP A 132 -2.89 -10.49 9.65
N ASP A 133 -1.72 -11.14 9.56
CA ASP A 133 -0.64 -10.96 10.54
C ASP A 133 -0.13 -9.51 10.57
N LEU A 134 -0.01 -8.88 9.39
CA LEU A 134 0.37 -7.47 9.27
C LEU A 134 -0.72 -6.56 9.85
N TYR A 135 -1.99 -6.79 9.50
CA TYR A 135 -3.10 -5.97 9.96
C TYR A 135 -3.22 -6.00 11.50
N ALA A 136 -3.09 -7.18 12.10
CA ALA A 136 -3.14 -7.34 13.55
C ALA A 136 -2.02 -6.57 14.27
N ALA A 137 -0.80 -6.62 13.72
CA ALA A 137 0.33 -5.91 14.30
C ALA A 137 0.20 -4.39 14.20
N LEU A 138 -0.28 -3.88 13.05
CA LEU A 138 -0.56 -2.45 12.86
C LEU A 138 -1.70 -1.98 13.76
N GLN A 139 -2.78 -2.78 13.89
CA GLN A 139 -3.90 -2.49 14.80
C GLN A 139 -3.46 -2.39 16.25
N SER A 140 -2.57 -3.30 16.69
CA SER A 140 -2.00 -3.27 18.04
C SER A 140 -1.24 -1.97 18.33
N ALA A 141 -0.46 -1.48 17.35
CA ALA A 141 0.35 -0.26 17.50
C ALA A 141 -0.48 1.03 17.67
N ILE A 142 -1.74 1.01 17.24
CA ILE A 142 -2.67 2.14 17.35
C ILE A 142 -3.79 1.92 18.37
N SER A 143 -3.77 0.83 19.14
CA SER A 143 -4.80 0.60 20.15
C SER A 143 -4.88 1.76 21.14
N GLY A 144 -6.09 2.28 21.37
CA GLY A 144 -6.34 3.46 22.19
C GLY A 144 -5.97 4.80 21.53
N LYS A 145 -5.59 4.82 20.25
CA LYS A 145 -5.27 6.02 19.47
C LYS A 145 -6.28 6.20 18.34
N ARG A 146 -6.71 7.44 18.12
CA ARG A 146 -7.65 7.81 17.05
C ARG A 146 -6.95 8.05 15.72
N MET A 147 -6.29 7.02 15.18
CA MET A 147 -5.59 7.11 13.88
C MET A 147 -6.50 6.77 12.69
N ILE A 148 -7.51 5.94 12.92
CA ILE A 148 -8.58 5.59 11.99
C ILE A 148 -9.94 5.77 12.71
N PRO A 149 -11.08 5.86 12.01
CA PRO A 149 -12.38 5.99 12.66
C PRO A 149 -12.63 4.84 13.65
N ASP A 150 -13.17 5.16 14.84
CA ASP A 150 -13.42 4.19 15.92
C ASP A 150 -14.41 3.06 15.52
N THR A 151 -15.12 3.22 14.40
CA THR A 151 -16.04 2.24 13.81
C THR A 151 -15.38 1.28 12.83
N MET A 152 -14.07 1.38 12.62
CA MET A 152 -13.32 0.58 11.65
C MET A 152 -12.04 0.02 12.28
N THR A 153 -11.59 -1.11 11.74
CA THR A 153 -10.32 -1.76 12.06
C THR A 153 -9.29 -1.50 10.96
N VAL A 154 -8.00 -1.63 11.28
CA VAL A 154 -6.92 -1.57 10.28
C VAL A 154 -7.15 -2.61 9.18
N LYS A 155 -7.63 -3.80 9.56
CA LYS A 155 -7.99 -4.86 8.63
C LYS A 155 -9.03 -4.39 7.61
N GLU A 156 -10.18 -3.89 8.06
CA GLU A 156 -11.24 -3.42 7.15
C GLU A 156 -10.75 -2.32 6.21
N VAL A 157 -9.97 -1.37 6.72
CA VAL A 157 -9.42 -0.28 5.90
C VAL A 157 -8.44 -0.84 4.86
N MET A 158 -7.47 -1.66 5.26
CA MET A 158 -6.47 -2.22 4.33
C MET A 158 -7.07 -3.22 3.34
N GLU A 159 -8.02 -4.06 3.76
CA GLU A 159 -8.70 -5.02 2.87
C GLU A 159 -9.46 -4.33 1.74
N SER A 160 -9.97 -3.12 1.96
CA SER A 160 -10.57 -2.33 0.88
C SER A 160 -9.58 -1.97 -0.24
N TRP A 161 -8.28 -2.02 0.02
CA TRP A 161 -7.21 -1.80 -0.96
C TRP A 161 -6.57 -3.10 -1.45
N THR A 162 -6.38 -4.08 -0.56
CA THR A 162 -5.63 -5.30 -0.89
C THR A 162 -6.46 -6.33 -1.65
N ASN A 163 -7.79 -6.35 -1.43
CA ASN A 163 -8.70 -7.34 -2.05
C ASN A 163 -9.43 -6.81 -3.30
N ALA A 164 -9.20 -5.55 -3.71
CA ALA A 164 -9.83 -4.96 -4.87
C ALA A 164 -8.84 -4.64 -6.01
N ALA A 165 -9.26 -4.94 -7.24
CA ALA A 165 -8.52 -4.57 -8.44
C ALA A 165 -8.65 -3.07 -8.75
N GLY A 166 -7.57 -2.45 -9.19
CA GLY A 166 -7.53 -1.03 -9.50
C GLY A 166 -7.49 -0.13 -8.26
N TYR A 167 -7.81 1.14 -8.48
CA TYR A 167 -7.83 2.21 -7.48
C TYR A 167 -9.00 3.18 -7.75
N PRO A 168 -9.40 3.97 -6.74
CA PRO A 168 -10.49 4.92 -6.88
C PRO A 168 -10.02 6.25 -7.49
N VAL A 169 -10.93 6.92 -8.19
CA VAL A 169 -10.89 8.38 -8.37
C VAL A 169 -11.82 9.03 -7.32
N LEU A 170 -11.30 10.00 -6.57
CA LEU A 170 -12.09 10.80 -5.64
C LEU A 170 -12.59 12.06 -6.36
N ASN A 171 -13.89 12.09 -6.65
CA ASN A 171 -14.55 13.25 -7.23
C ASN A 171 -14.91 14.26 -6.15
N VAL A 172 -14.60 15.53 -6.38
CA VAL A 172 -14.90 16.63 -5.47
C VAL A 172 -15.83 17.62 -6.16
N ARG A 173 -17.08 17.70 -5.72
CA ARG A 173 -18.05 18.70 -6.20
C ARG A 173 -18.22 19.80 -5.16
N ARG A 174 -17.85 21.03 -5.51
CA ARG A 174 -17.98 22.20 -4.65
C ARG A 174 -19.25 22.98 -4.97
N ASN A 175 -20.06 23.23 -3.95
CA ASN A 175 -21.14 24.21 -4.02
C ASN A 175 -20.66 25.51 -3.35
N TYR A 176 -20.33 26.52 -4.15
CA TYR A 176 -19.82 27.79 -3.65
C TYR A 176 -20.88 28.63 -2.91
N GLN A 177 -22.17 28.42 -3.19
CA GLN A 177 -23.26 29.15 -2.54
C GLN A 177 -23.54 28.60 -1.14
N SER A 178 -23.70 27.28 -1.01
CA SER A 178 -23.91 26.62 0.29
C SER A 178 -22.61 26.39 1.07
N LYS A 179 -21.44 26.61 0.44
CA LYS A 179 -20.11 26.28 0.99
C LYS A 179 -19.94 24.80 1.33
N GLU A 180 -20.65 23.93 0.63
CA GLU A 180 -20.57 22.48 0.83
C GLU A 180 -19.58 21.85 -0.17
N LEU A 181 -18.92 20.78 0.30
CA LEU A 181 -18.16 19.86 -0.52
C LEU A 181 -18.87 18.51 -0.51
N ILE A 182 -19.17 17.99 -1.70
CA ILE A 182 -19.70 16.64 -1.88
C ILE A 182 -18.57 15.80 -2.47
N LEU A 183 -18.19 14.76 -1.72
CA LEU A 183 -17.19 13.78 -2.14
C LEU A 183 -17.89 12.53 -2.63
N SER A 184 -17.42 11.97 -3.73
CA SER A 184 -17.84 10.64 -4.21
C SER A 184 -16.66 9.91 -4.82
N GLN A 185 -16.71 8.58 -4.80
CA GLN A 185 -15.66 7.75 -5.40
C GLN A 185 -16.23 6.86 -6.49
N ASP A 186 -15.40 6.58 -7.49
CA ASP A 186 -15.63 5.58 -8.53
C ASP A 186 -14.32 4.80 -8.73
N ARG A 187 -14.36 3.57 -9.26
CA ARG A 187 -13.15 2.93 -9.77
C ARG A 187 -12.64 3.74 -10.97
N PHE A 188 -11.36 4.10 -10.96
CA PHE A 188 -10.75 4.75 -12.12
C PHE A 188 -10.39 3.70 -13.18
N LEU A 189 -10.79 3.96 -14.42
CA LEU A 189 -10.33 3.25 -15.61
C LEU A 189 -9.90 4.27 -16.66
N ALA A 190 -8.79 4.03 -17.36
CA ALA A 190 -8.22 5.03 -18.27
C ALA A 190 -9.08 5.29 -19.52
N ASP A 191 -9.85 4.30 -19.97
CA ASP A 191 -10.56 4.31 -21.26
C ASP A 191 -12.09 4.33 -21.13
N LYS A 192 -12.64 4.14 -19.93
CA LYS A 192 -14.09 4.07 -19.71
C LYS A 192 -14.48 4.40 -18.27
N LYS A 193 -15.78 4.51 -18.02
CA LYS A 193 -16.35 4.58 -16.67
C LYS A 193 -17.36 3.44 -16.52
N LEU A 194 -17.09 2.54 -15.57
CA LEU A 194 -17.99 1.44 -15.23
C LEU A 194 -18.44 1.57 -13.77
N PRO A 195 -19.69 1.21 -13.44
CA PRO A 195 -20.12 1.14 -12.05
C PRO A 195 -19.30 0.08 -11.30
N SER A 196 -19.03 0.35 -10.02
CA SER A 196 -18.38 -0.59 -9.11
C SER A 196 -19.10 -0.55 -7.77
N ASP A 197 -19.43 -1.73 -7.23
CA ASP A 197 -20.03 -1.87 -5.91
C ASP A 197 -18.96 -1.87 -4.79
N HIS A 198 -17.68 -1.88 -5.17
CA HIS A 198 -16.58 -1.84 -4.23
C HIS A 198 -16.37 -0.42 -3.69
N VAL A 199 -16.16 -0.32 -2.39
CA VAL A 199 -15.92 0.95 -1.70
C VAL A 199 -14.53 0.92 -1.10
N TRP A 200 -13.65 1.81 -1.57
CA TRP A 200 -12.36 2.04 -0.93
C TRP A 200 -12.54 2.93 0.29
N TYR A 201 -11.89 2.56 1.39
CA TYR A 201 -11.72 3.45 2.52
C TYR A 201 -10.54 4.37 2.25
N ILE A 202 -10.83 5.52 1.62
CA ILE A 202 -9.83 6.48 1.14
C ILE A 202 -9.49 7.47 2.26
N PRO A 203 -8.26 7.45 2.80
CA PRO A 203 -7.78 8.53 3.65
C PRO A 203 -7.60 9.78 2.79
N TYR A 204 -8.16 10.91 3.20
CA TYR A 204 -8.02 12.18 2.51
C TYR A 204 -7.72 13.30 3.49
N ASN A 205 -7.05 14.34 3.00
CA ASN A 205 -6.93 15.63 3.66
C ASN A 205 -7.31 16.72 2.65
N LEU A 206 -7.47 17.95 3.14
CA LEU A 206 -7.75 19.11 2.31
C LEU A 206 -6.91 20.28 2.83
N ALA A 207 -6.42 21.09 1.90
CA ALA A 207 -5.83 22.39 2.18
C ALA A 207 -6.73 23.44 1.52
N ASP A 208 -7.20 24.41 2.30
CA ASP A 208 -7.84 25.61 1.78
C ASP A 208 -6.83 26.77 1.70
N GLN A 209 -7.06 27.66 0.74
CA GLN A 209 -6.41 28.96 0.64
C GLN A 209 -7.36 30.04 1.17
#